data_AF-A0A951CMB6-F1
#
_entry.id   AF-A0A951CMB6-F1
#
_cell.length_a   1.000
_cell.length_b   1.000
_cell.length_c   1.000
_cell.angle_alpha   90.00
_cell.angle_beta   90.00
_cell.angle_gamma   90.00
#
_symmetry.space_group_name_H-M   'P 1'
#
loop_
_entity.id
_entity.type
_entity.pdbx_description
1 polymer ?
#
loop_
_entity_poly.entity_id
_entity_poly.type
_entity_poly.pdbx_seq_one_letter_code
_entity_poly.pdbx_strand_id
1 'polypeptide(L)'
;NVNPIGPRSVYDEAKRFAEALVFAHHRAMRADVAVARIFNTYGPRMRADDGRMVPTFCRQALCNEPITVAGSGHQTRSLCHVDDTVAALLALAVSDITGPVNIGNPTELTVLRVAEMIRDSAGSTSPIHYIPAVQDDPQRRCPDIGSARQQLGWEPKVRAGDGLAQTVDWFRTHAEPPRVTV
;
A
#
# COMPACT_ATOMS: atom_id res chain seq x y z
N ASN A 1 -14.38 12.89 -5.45
CA ASN A 1 -15.56 12.01 -5.32
C ASN A 1 -15.22 10.64 -5.84
N VAL A 2 -15.64 9.59 -5.12
CA VAL A 2 -15.50 8.20 -5.55
C VAL A 2 -16.70 7.83 -6.42
N ASN A 3 -16.52 6.95 -7.42
CA ASN A 3 -17.61 6.51 -8.30
C ASN A 3 -18.46 5.44 -7.60
N PRO A 4 -19.73 5.72 -7.24
CA PRO A 4 -20.55 4.80 -6.44
C PRO A 4 -21.11 3.61 -7.24
N ILE A 5 -20.97 3.59 -8.57
CA ILE A 5 -21.50 2.52 -9.45
C ILE A 5 -20.42 1.88 -10.34
N GLY A 6 -19.17 2.33 -10.23
CA GLY A 6 -18.06 1.78 -11.00
C GLY A 6 -17.61 0.41 -10.48
N PRO A 7 -16.69 -0.29 -11.18
CA PRO A 7 -16.22 -1.63 -10.79
C PRO A 7 -15.54 -1.68 -9.42
N ARG A 8 -15.07 -0.55 -8.90
CA ARG A 8 -14.48 -0.42 -7.56
C ARG A 8 -15.49 -0.11 -6.46
N SER A 9 -16.75 0.21 -6.80
CA SER A 9 -17.74 0.69 -5.84
C SER A 9 -18.03 -0.31 -4.74
N VAL A 10 -18.01 -1.61 -5.03
CA VAL A 10 -18.20 -2.68 -4.04
C VAL A 10 -17.22 -2.53 -2.88
N TYR A 11 -15.95 -2.23 -3.16
CA TYR A 11 -14.96 -2.02 -2.11
C TYR A 11 -15.10 -0.64 -1.46
N ASP A 12 -15.20 0.40 -2.28
CA ASP A 12 -15.15 1.78 -1.79
C ASP A 12 -16.39 2.14 -0.95
N GLU A 13 -17.59 1.76 -1.40
CA GLU A 13 -18.83 1.99 -0.66
C GLU A 13 -18.96 1.08 0.57
N ALA A 14 -18.52 -0.18 0.48
CA ALA A 14 -18.53 -1.06 1.65
C ALA A 14 -17.66 -0.51 2.79
N LYS A 15 -16.48 0.04 2.48
CA LYS A 15 -15.60 0.66 3.49
C LYS A 15 -16.20 1.93 4.06
N ARG A 16 -16.83 2.79 3.24
CA ARG A 16 -17.53 3.99 3.72
C ARG A 16 -18.72 3.65 4.61
N PHE A 17 -19.51 2.66 4.21
CA PHE A 17 -20.63 2.15 5.00
C PHE A 17 -20.17 1.56 6.34
N ALA A 18 -19.08 0.78 6.34
CA ALA A 18 -18.51 0.22 7.56
C ALA A 18 -18.10 1.29 8.57
N GLU A 19 -17.48 2.39 8.14
CA GLU A 19 -17.17 3.51 9.04
C GLU A 19 -18.45 4.08 9.68
N ALA A 20 -19.49 4.35 8.86
CA ALA A 20 -20.76 4.87 9.36
C ALA A 20 -21.42 3.93 10.37
N LEU A 21 -21.36 2.61 10.11
CA LEU A 21 -21.90 1.57 10.98
C LEU A 21 -21.16 1.51 12.32
N VAL A 22 -19.82 1.56 12.32
CA VAL A 22 -19.00 1.56 13.53
C VAL A 22 -19.34 2.77 14.40
N PHE A 23 -19.46 3.96 13.82
CA PHE A 23 -19.85 5.16 14.57
C PHE A 23 -21.30 5.13 15.06
N ALA A 24 -22.22 4.50 14.32
CA ALA A 24 -23.58 4.28 14.80
C ALA A 24 -23.59 3.36 16.03
N HIS A 25 -22.79 2.30 16.00
CA HIS A 25 -22.64 1.38 17.13
C HIS A 25 -22.01 2.06 18.36
N HIS A 26 -20.96 2.88 18.17
CA HIS A 26 -20.37 3.68 19.23
C HIS A 26 -21.40 4.59 19.92
N ARG A 27 -22.23 5.32 19.15
CA ARG A 27 -23.27 6.19 19.71
C ARG A 27 -24.37 5.42 20.45
N ALA A 28 -24.78 4.27 19.93
CA ALA A 28 -25.88 3.49 20.47
C ALA A 28 -25.48 2.65 21.71
N MET A 29 -24.29 2.03 21.67
CA MET A 29 -23.86 1.02 22.64
C MET A 29 -22.69 1.48 23.51
N ARG A 30 -22.14 2.69 23.28
CA ARG A 30 -20.94 3.20 23.95
C ARG A 30 -19.75 2.24 23.86
N ALA A 31 -19.65 1.49 22.76
CA ALA A 31 -18.53 0.61 22.49
C ALA A 31 -17.27 1.42 22.19
N ASP A 32 -16.11 1.01 22.70
CA ASP A 32 -14.84 1.59 22.30
C ASP A 32 -14.55 1.23 20.84
N VAL A 33 -14.33 2.25 20.01
CA VAL A 33 -14.10 2.08 18.58
C VAL A 33 -12.90 2.89 18.13
N ALA A 34 -12.19 2.36 17.15
CA ALA A 34 -11.14 3.06 16.44
C ALA A 34 -11.24 2.77 14.95
N VAL A 35 -10.96 3.77 14.11
CA VAL A 35 -11.04 3.65 12.65
C VAL A 35 -9.70 4.03 12.03
N ALA A 36 -8.98 3.05 11.50
CA ALA A 36 -7.76 3.28 10.73
C ALA A 36 -8.07 3.33 9.23
N ARG A 37 -7.76 4.47 8.60
CA ARG A 37 -7.77 4.61 7.14
C ARG A 37 -6.38 4.28 6.61
N ILE A 38 -6.20 3.00 6.25
CA ILE A 38 -4.92 2.45 5.82
C ILE A 38 -4.64 2.82 4.36
N PHE A 39 -3.54 3.53 4.12
CA PHE A 39 -2.99 3.79 2.80
C PHE A 39 -2.11 2.62 2.34
N ASN A 40 -1.64 2.66 1.09
CA ASN A 40 -0.91 1.57 0.46
C ASN A 40 0.22 1.04 1.35
N THR A 41 0.03 -0.18 1.84
CA THR A 41 0.97 -0.90 2.68
C THR A 41 1.66 -2.00 1.87
N TYR A 42 2.96 -2.18 2.08
CA TYR A 42 3.77 -3.21 1.44
C TYR A 42 4.71 -3.86 2.45
N GLY A 43 5.25 -5.03 2.12
CA GLY A 43 6.20 -5.74 2.97
C GLY A 43 6.27 -7.24 2.65
N PRO A 44 7.04 -8.00 3.43
CA PRO A 44 7.00 -9.47 3.41
C PRO A 44 5.58 -10.04 3.52
N ARG A 45 5.35 -11.24 2.97
CA ARG A 45 4.07 -11.98 2.97
C ARG A 45 2.96 -11.42 2.09
N MET A 46 3.26 -10.45 1.23
CA MET A 46 2.34 -10.08 0.15
C MET A 46 2.16 -11.25 -0.82
N ARG A 47 0.97 -11.35 -1.41
CA ARG A 47 0.69 -12.33 -2.46
C ARG A 47 1.35 -11.87 -3.76
N ALA A 48 2.00 -12.79 -4.46
CA ALA A 48 2.68 -12.48 -5.73
C ALA A 48 1.71 -12.08 -6.84
N ASP A 49 0.46 -12.55 -6.77
CA ASP A 49 -0.57 -12.48 -7.80
C ASP A 49 -1.72 -11.50 -7.48
N ASP A 50 -1.58 -10.65 -6.48
CA ASP A 50 -2.66 -9.72 -6.07
C ASP A 50 -2.81 -8.47 -6.96
N GLY A 51 -2.00 -8.36 -8.03
CA GLY A 51 -2.06 -7.28 -9.01
C GLY A 51 -1.51 -5.93 -8.51
N ARG A 52 -0.95 -5.84 -7.29
CA ARG A 52 -0.29 -4.62 -6.81
C ARG A 52 1.08 -4.45 -7.44
N MET A 53 1.52 -3.20 -7.49
CA MET A 53 2.77 -2.78 -8.12
C MET A 53 4.01 -3.46 -7.51
N VAL A 54 4.16 -3.41 -6.18
CA VAL A 54 5.35 -3.97 -5.48
C VAL A 54 5.51 -5.47 -5.74
N PRO A 55 4.51 -6.35 -5.51
CA PRO A 55 4.67 -7.79 -5.77
C PRO A 55 4.92 -8.08 -7.27
N THR A 56 4.25 -7.35 -8.17
CA THR A 56 4.47 -7.47 -9.62
C THR A 56 5.91 -7.17 -10.00
N PHE A 57 6.46 -6.05 -9.53
CA PHE A 57 7.85 -5.66 -9.81
C PHE A 57 8.86 -6.61 -9.18
N CYS A 58 8.60 -7.08 -7.95
CA CYS A 58 9.47 -8.09 -7.31
C CYS A 58 9.53 -9.36 -8.14
N ARG A 59 8.37 -9.87 -8.58
CA ARG A 59 8.29 -11.06 -9.45
C ARG A 59 9.04 -10.84 -10.77
N GLN A 60 8.76 -9.74 -11.47
CA GLN A 60 9.40 -9.43 -12.75
C GLN A 60 10.93 -9.32 -12.63
N ALA A 61 11.41 -8.59 -11.62
CA ALA A 61 12.85 -8.42 -11.39
C ALA A 61 13.53 -9.76 -11.02
N LEU A 62 12.93 -10.55 -10.12
CA LEU A 62 13.50 -11.84 -9.69
C LEU A 62 13.47 -12.90 -10.80
N CYS A 63 12.51 -12.83 -11.73
CA CYS A 63 12.43 -13.71 -12.89
C CYS A 63 13.22 -13.18 -14.11
N ASN A 64 13.93 -12.05 -13.99
CA ASN A 64 14.57 -11.34 -15.10
C ASN A 64 13.63 -11.03 -16.28
N GLU A 65 12.34 -10.84 -16.00
CA GLU A 65 11.35 -10.37 -16.97
C GLU A 65 11.34 -8.84 -17.02
N PRO A 66 10.90 -8.22 -18.15
CA PRO A 66 10.71 -6.77 -18.20
C PRO A 66 9.80 -6.27 -17.08
N ILE A 67 10.25 -5.22 -16.38
CA ILE A 67 9.44 -4.56 -15.35
C ILE A 67 8.46 -3.62 -16.04
N THR A 68 7.17 -3.88 -15.90
CA THR A 68 6.12 -3.17 -16.65
C THR A 68 5.60 -1.95 -15.89
N VAL A 69 6.01 -0.75 -16.30
CA VAL A 69 5.57 0.51 -15.71
C VAL A 69 4.42 1.10 -16.53
N ALA A 70 3.25 1.29 -15.93
CA ALA A 70 2.12 1.91 -16.61
C ALA A 70 2.33 3.43 -16.79
N GLY A 71 2.00 3.95 -17.97
CA GLY A 71 2.17 5.37 -18.31
C GLY A 71 3.64 5.78 -18.39
N SER A 72 3.94 7.01 -17.99
CA SER A 72 5.33 7.54 -18.01
C SER A 72 6.17 7.14 -16.80
N GLY A 73 5.57 6.51 -15.78
CA GLY A 73 6.23 6.19 -14.51
C GLY A 73 6.44 7.38 -13.56
N HIS A 74 6.06 8.60 -13.96
CA HIS A 74 6.25 9.82 -13.16
C HIS A 74 5.13 10.05 -12.13
N GLN A 75 4.02 9.33 -12.24
CA GLN A 75 2.97 9.34 -11.23
C GLN A 75 3.52 8.86 -9.89
N THR A 76 3.04 9.45 -8.80
CA THR A 76 3.60 9.22 -7.46
C THR A 76 2.75 8.27 -6.63
N ARG A 77 3.41 7.51 -5.75
CA ARG A 77 2.79 6.63 -4.77
C ARG A 77 3.43 6.85 -3.40
N SER A 78 2.59 6.90 -2.38
CA SER A 78 2.99 6.68 -0.99
C SER A 78 3.03 5.17 -0.72
N LEU A 79 4.11 4.67 -0.12
CA LEU A 79 4.24 3.27 0.31
C LEU A 79 4.62 3.23 1.80
N CYS A 80 3.76 2.63 2.62
CA CYS A 80 4.02 2.42 4.05
C CYS A 80 4.49 0.99 4.29
N HIS A 81 5.61 0.80 4.98
CA HIS A 81 6.08 -0.54 5.30
C HIS A 81 5.12 -1.21 6.31
N VAL A 82 4.97 -2.54 6.22
CA VAL A 82 4.03 -3.30 7.04
C VAL A 82 4.30 -3.13 8.54
N ASP A 83 5.56 -3.07 8.96
CA ASP A 83 5.92 -2.88 10.36
C ASP A 83 5.45 -1.52 10.89
N ASP A 84 5.58 -0.47 10.09
CA ASP A 84 5.10 0.87 10.45
C ASP A 84 3.56 0.88 10.53
N THR A 85 2.88 0.27 9.56
CA THR A 85 1.41 0.15 9.58
C THR A 85 0.94 -0.61 10.81
N VAL A 86 1.57 -1.73 11.16
CA VAL A 86 1.23 -2.52 12.35
C VAL A 86 1.46 -1.73 13.63
N ALA A 87 2.59 -1.02 13.75
CA ALA A 87 2.88 -0.16 14.90
C ALA A 87 1.80 0.91 15.10
N ALA A 88 1.32 1.50 14.01
CA ALA A 88 0.24 2.50 14.06
C ALA A 88 -1.10 1.90 14.50
N LEU A 89 -1.44 0.70 14.00
CA LEU A 89 -2.67 0.00 14.39
C LEU A 89 -2.66 -0.38 15.87
N LEU A 90 -1.52 -0.84 16.38
CA LEU A 90 -1.36 -1.15 17.81
C LEU A 90 -1.46 0.11 18.67
N ALA A 91 -0.81 1.20 18.26
CA ALA A 91 -0.91 2.48 18.96
C ALA A 91 -2.35 3.01 18.99
N LEU A 92 -3.07 2.92 17.87
CA LEU A 92 -4.45 3.34 17.77
C LEU A 92 -5.39 2.47 18.62
N ALA A 93 -5.18 1.14 18.62
CA ALA A 93 -6.03 0.20 19.34
C ALA A 93 -6.01 0.38 20.87
N VAL A 94 -4.96 0.98 21.43
CA VAL A 94 -4.82 1.26 22.87
C VAL A 94 -5.00 2.75 23.20
N SER A 95 -5.39 3.56 22.22
CA SER A 95 -5.63 5.00 22.40
C SER A 95 -7.10 5.29 22.69
N ASP A 96 -7.36 6.47 23.26
CA ASP A 96 -8.73 6.99 23.45
C ASP A 96 -9.29 7.70 22.19
N ILE A 97 -8.64 7.53 21.03
CA ILE A 97 -9.04 8.19 19.78
C ILE A 97 -10.22 7.44 19.16
N THR A 98 -11.36 8.10 19.12
CA THR A 98 -12.58 7.55 18.49
C THR A 98 -12.72 7.93 17.01
N GLY A 99 -12.04 8.99 16.55
CA GLY A 99 -12.13 9.49 15.18
C GLY A 99 -11.31 8.69 14.15
N PRO A 100 -11.58 8.85 12.84
CA PRO A 100 -10.77 8.21 11.80
C PRO A 100 -9.34 8.77 11.77
N VAL A 101 -8.34 7.88 11.70
CA VAL A 101 -6.92 8.24 11.60
C VAL A 101 -6.33 7.69 10.31
N ASN A 102 -5.71 8.56 9.51
CA ASN A 102 -4.97 8.15 8.32
C ASN A 102 -3.64 7.49 8.71
N ILE A 103 -3.44 6.24 8.29
CA ILE A 103 -2.22 5.48 8.54
C ILE A 103 -1.52 5.24 7.20
N GLY A 104 -0.33 5.79 7.03
CA GLY A 104 0.43 5.67 5.79
C GLY A 104 1.73 6.46 5.82
N ASN A 105 2.37 6.58 4.66
CA ASN A 105 3.64 7.29 4.53
C ASN A 105 3.47 8.57 3.71
N PRO A 106 3.74 9.78 4.26
CA PRO A 106 3.59 11.02 3.50
C PRO A 106 4.70 11.22 2.46
N THR A 107 5.74 10.39 2.44
CA THR A 107 6.79 10.41 1.44
C THR A 107 6.31 9.79 0.13
N GLU A 108 6.39 10.57 -0.94
CA GLU A 108 6.02 10.15 -2.28
C GLU A 108 7.24 9.67 -3.08
N LEU A 109 7.06 8.58 -3.82
CA LEU A 109 8.02 8.08 -4.79
C LEU A 109 7.34 7.95 -6.16
N THR A 110 8.06 8.23 -7.24
CA THR A 110 7.57 7.91 -8.57
C THR A 110 7.50 6.40 -8.75
N VAL A 111 6.55 5.93 -9.58
CA VAL A 111 6.45 4.49 -9.92
C VAL A 111 7.76 3.99 -10.52
N LEU A 112 8.39 4.80 -11.38
CA LEU A 112 9.70 4.49 -11.94
C LEU A 112 10.75 4.29 -10.84
N ARG A 113 10.79 5.18 -9.84
CA ARG A 113 11.77 5.08 -8.76
C ARG A 113 11.59 3.81 -7.93
N VAL A 114 10.35 3.38 -7.70
CA VAL A 114 10.06 2.11 -7.02
C VAL A 114 10.52 0.92 -7.86
N ALA A 115 10.28 0.94 -9.18
CA ALA A 115 10.75 -0.11 -10.10
C ALA A 115 12.29 -0.24 -10.08
N GLU A 116 13.01 0.88 -10.13
CA GLU A 116 14.48 0.92 -10.03
C GLU A 116 14.97 0.35 -8.70
N MET A 117 14.42 0.83 -7.57
CA MET A 117 14.82 0.33 -6.24
C MET A 117 14.63 -1.18 -6.10
N ILE A 118 13.51 -1.72 -6.63
CA ILE A 118 13.24 -3.15 -6.61
C ILE A 118 14.21 -3.91 -7.53
N ARG A 119 14.45 -3.42 -8.75
CA ARG A 119 15.40 -4.03 -9.71
C ARG A 119 16.80 -4.12 -9.09
N ASP A 120 17.27 -3.02 -8.52
CA ASP A 120 18.59 -2.92 -7.92
C ASP A 120 18.69 -3.84 -6.68
N SER A 121 17.66 -3.89 -5.84
CA SER A 121 17.59 -4.81 -4.67
C SER A 121 17.50 -6.28 -5.08
N ALA A 122 16.91 -6.57 -6.24
CA ALA A 122 16.85 -7.92 -6.79
C ALA A 122 18.21 -8.37 -7.38
N GLY A 123 19.13 -7.44 -7.64
CA GLY A 123 20.34 -7.71 -8.42
C GLY A 123 20.03 -8.01 -9.89
N SER A 124 18.92 -7.49 -10.40
CA SER A 124 18.39 -7.81 -11.73
C SER A 124 18.85 -6.83 -12.79
N THR A 125 18.99 -7.30 -14.03
CA THR A 125 19.21 -6.46 -15.21
C THR A 125 17.94 -6.27 -16.04
N SER A 126 16.76 -6.58 -15.49
CA SER A 126 15.48 -6.45 -16.19
C SER A 126 15.30 -5.06 -16.79
N PRO A 127 14.93 -4.96 -18.08
CA PRO A 127 14.59 -3.68 -18.69
C PRO A 127 13.28 -3.16 -18.10
N ILE A 128 13.14 -1.84 -18.03
CA ILE A 128 11.88 -1.19 -17.66
C ILE A 128 11.10 -0.91 -18.96
N HIS A 129 9.91 -1.51 -19.09
CA HIS A 129 9.02 -1.34 -20.24
C HIS A 129 7.83 -0.50 -19.85
N TYR A 130 7.56 0.54 -20.63
CA TYR A 130 6.39 1.39 -20.44
C TYR A 130 5.19 0.80 -21.17
N ILE A 131 4.09 0.61 -20.46
CA ILE A 131 2.81 0.13 -21.00
C ILE A 131 1.75 1.25 -20.95
N PRO A 132 0.67 1.18 -21.73
CA PRO A 132 -0.40 2.16 -21.67
C PRO A 132 -0.91 2.38 -20.24
N ALA A 133 -1.26 3.63 -19.91
CA ALA A 133 -1.77 3.96 -18.59
C ALA A 133 -3.10 3.24 -18.31
N VAL A 134 -3.30 2.80 -17.07
CA VAL A 134 -4.56 2.23 -16.64
C VAL A 134 -5.60 3.34 -16.53
N GLN A 135 -6.77 3.13 -17.13
CA GLN A 135 -7.89 4.06 -17.06
C GLN A 135 -8.27 4.28 -15.57
N ASP A 136 -8.49 5.54 -15.19
CA ASP A 136 -8.82 5.97 -13.82
C ASP A 136 -7.74 5.75 -12.75
N ASP A 137 -6.48 5.49 -13.13
CA ASP A 137 -5.38 5.41 -12.17
C ASP A 137 -5.05 6.80 -11.58
N PRO A 138 -5.15 7.00 -10.25
CA PRO A 138 -4.90 8.32 -9.67
C PRO A 138 -3.45 8.76 -9.86
N GLN A 139 -3.28 10.00 -10.32
CA GLN A 139 -1.96 10.61 -10.52
C GLN A 139 -1.18 10.76 -9.21
N ARG A 140 -1.89 11.02 -8.10
CA ARG A 140 -1.32 11.24 -6.78
C ARG A 140 -2.12 10.52 -5.71
N ARG A 141 -1.44 9.81 -4.81
CA ARG A 141 -2.01 9.25 -3.57
C ARG A 141 -0.99 9.44 -2.44
N CYS A 142 -1.19 10.48 -1.64
CA CYS A 142 -0.35 10.82 -0.51
C CYS A 142 -1.23 11.09 0.73
N PRO A 143 -1.04 10.36 1.83
CA PRO A 143 -1.79 10.58 3.06
C PRO A 143 -1.34 11.85 3.78
N ASP A 144 -2.31 12.61 4.29
CA ASP A 144 -2.06 13.52 5.41
C ASP A 144 -2.13 12.73 6.72
N ILE A 145 -1.00 12.60 7.41
CA ILE A 145 -0.85 11.87 8.69
C ILE A 145 -0.77 12.80 9.90
N GLY A 146 -1.19 14.06 9.80
CA GLY A 146 -1.14 15.03 10.89
C GLY A 146 -1.83 14.55 12.17
N SER A 147 -3.01 13.91 12.04
CA SER A 147 -3.72 13.32 13.18
C SER A 147 -2.91 12.22 13.87
N ALA A 148 -2.31 11.30 13.10
CA ALA A 148 -1.49 10.23 13.66
C ALA A 148 -0.26 10.77 14.38
N ARG A 149 0.41 11.80 13.83
CA ARG A 149 1.54 12.46 14.51
C ARG A 149 1.14 13.13 15.81
N GLN A 150 0.06 13.91 15.79
CA GLN A 150 -0.36 14.73 16.93
C GLN A 150 -0.98 13.90 18.05
N GLN A 151 -1.81 12.91 17.72
CA GLN A 151 -2.61 12.18 18.70
C GLN A 151 -2.02 10.83 19.08
N LEU A 152 -1.29 10.17 18.18
CA LEU A 152 -0.65 8.87 18.45
C LEU A 152 0.86 8.99 18.71
N GLY A 153 1.47 10.15 18.45
CA GLY A 153 2.93 10.27 18.45
C GLY A 153 3.60 9.34 17.43
N TRP A 154 2.87 8.97 16.37
CA TRP A 154 3.30 7.98 15.39
C TRP A 154 3.67 8.63 14.05
N GLU A 155 4.75 8.12 13.46
CA GLU A 155 5.12 8.34 12.07
C GLU A 155 5.92 7.13 11.55
N PRO A 156 5.88 6.84 10.23
CA PRO A 156 6.61 5.72 9.66
C PRO A 156 8.13 5.94 9.76
N LYS A 157 8.85 4.89 10.16
CA LYS A 157 10.31 4.94 10.40
C LYS A 157 11.11 4.15 9.38
N VAL A 158 10.50 3.19 8.69
CA VAL A 158 11.20 2.36 7.73
C VAL A 158 11.43 3.14 6.43
N ARG A 159 12.70 3.31 6.06
CA ARG A 159 13.06 3.94 4.79
C ARG A 159 12.61 3.05 3.64
N ALA A 160 12.13 3.66 2.56
CA ALA A 160 11.61 2.92 1.41
C ALA A 160 12.62 1.92 0.81
N GLY A 161 13.90 2.30 0.71
CA GLY A 161 14.95 1.40 0.22
C GLY A 161 15.10 0.15 1.09
N ASP A 162 15.13 0.32 2.42
CA ASP A 162 15.28 -0.79 3.36
C ASP A 162 14.06 -1.73 3.32
N GLY A 163 12.85 -1.17 3.37
CA GLY A 163 11.62 -1.97 3.32
C GLY A 163 11.42 -2.68 1.99
N LEU A 164 11.78 -2.05 0.87
CA LEU A 164 11.71 -2.69 -0.46
C LEU A 164 12.74 -3.82 -0.58
N ALA A 165 13.96 -3.64 -0.09
CA ALA A 165 14.97 -4.70 -0.05
C ALA A 165 14.49 -5.91 0.77
N GLN A 166 13.96 -5.68 1.98
CA GLN A 166 13.38 -6.75 2.81
C GLN A 166 12.22 -7.47 2.11
N THR A 167 11.39 -6.72 1.37
CA THR A 167 10.28 -7.30 0.60
C THR A 167 10.80 -8.19 -0.53
N VAL A 168 11.80 -7.71 -1.29
CA VAL A 168 12.43 -8.48 -2.37
C VAL A 168 13.11 -9.74 -1.83
N ASP A 169 13.81 -9.66 -0.71
CA ASP A 169 14.45 -10.80 -0.05
C ASP A 169 13.42 -11.87 0.37
N TRP A 170 12.26 -11.43 0.87
CA TRP A 170 11.17 -12.34 1.19
C TRP A 170 10.64 -13.04 -0.06
N PHE A 171 10.39 -12.31 -1.15
CA PHE A 171 9.97 -12.91 -2.42
C PHE A 171 11.04 -13.86 -2.99
N ARG A 172 12.32 -13.53 -2.89
CA ARG A 172 13.42 -14.41 -3.36
C ARG A 172 13.39 -15.78 -2.69
N THR A 173 13.00 -15.83 -1.42
CA THR A 173 13.01 -17.05 -0.61
C THR A 173 11.67 -17.79 -0.58
N HIS A 174 10.56 -17.13 -0.97
CA HIS A 174 9.19 -17.65 -0.83
C HIS A 174 8.33 -17.55 -2.10
N ALA A 175 8.88 -17.08 -3.23
CA ALA A 175 8.16 -17.13 -4.49
C ALA A 175 7.99 -18.59 -4.92
N GLU A 176 6.80 -19.15 -4.69
CA GLU A 176 6.36 -20.30 -5.46
C GLU A 176 6.39 -19.90 -6.94
N PRO A 177 6.99 -20.72 -7.84
CA PRO A 177 6.87 -20.46 -9.26
C PRO A 177 5.37 -20.41 -9.60
N PRO A 178 4.88 -19.37 -10.30
CA PRO A 178 3.46 -19.26 -10.59
C PRO A 178 3.02 -20.50 -11.35
N ARG A 179 1.99 -21.18 -10.85
CA ARG A 179 1.23 -22.12 -11.65
C ARG A 179 0.61 -21.32 -12.79
N VAL A 180 1.16 -21.46 -13.99
CA VAL A 180 0.51 -21.00 -15.20
C VAL A 180 -0.76 -21.83 -15.33
N THR A 181 -1.90 -21.28 -14.93
CA THR A 181 -3.19 -21.84 -15.30
C THR A 181 -3.41 -21.49 -16.76
N VAL A 182 -3.25 -22.50 -17.62
CA VAL A 182 -3.62 -22.48 -19.05
C VAL A 182 -5.13 -22.33 -19.18
#